data_AF-A0A2E7JCA9-F1
#
_entry.id   AF-A0A2E7JCA9-F1
#
_cell.length_a   1.000
_cell.length_b   1.000
_cell.length_c   1.000
_cell.angle_alpha   90.00
_cell.angle_beta   90.00
_cell.angle_gamma   90.00
#
_symmetry.space_group_name_H-M   'P 1'
#
loop_
_entity.id
_entity.type
_entity.pdbx_description
1 polymer ?
#
loop_
_entity_poly.entity_id
_entity_poly.type
_entity_poly.pdbx_seq_one_letter_code
_entity_poly.pdbx_strand_id
1 'polypeptide(L)'
;MAMVKKSITVTDQQDAWLKAQISAGHYGNESEVLRELIRERQLREQEAQREVEWIRARLIEGERSGFTDQTPAEILQEIKSGLGRDDL
;
A
#
# COMPACT_ATOMS: atom_id res chain seq x y z
N MET A 1 9.70 22.97 -8.82
CA MET A 1 11.04 22.42 -8.48
C MET A 1 11.78 22.11 -9.78
N ALA A 2 13.09 22.36 -9.84
CA ALA A 2 13.89 22.03 -11.02
C ALA A 2 14.08 20.51 -11.15
N MET A 3 14.09 19.98 -12.38
CA MET A 3 14.41 18.58 -12.65
C MET A 3 15.92 18.36 -12.54
N VAL A 4 16.33 17.28 -11.86
CA VAL A 4 17.75 16.90 -11.72
C VAL A 4 18.05 15.70 -12.61
N LYS A 5 19.01 15.84 -13.53
CA LYS A 5 19.45 14.74 -14.40
C LYS A 5 20.19 13.69 -13.57
N LYS A 6 19.83 12.41 -13.77
CA LYS A 6 20.52 11.25 -13.19
C LYS A 6 20.93 10.30 -14.30
N SER A 7 22.11 9.70 -14.19
CA SER A 7 22.54 8.60 -15.07
C SER A 7 22.20 7.29 -14.38
N ILE A 8 21.51 6.39 -15.08
CA ILE A 8 21.03 5.12 -14.54
C ILE A 8 21.42 4.03 -15.54
N THR A 9 21.96 2.92 -15.03
CA THR A 9 22.21 1.72 -15.84
C THR A 9 20.98 0.82 -15.77
N VAL A 10 20.52 0.36 -16.92
CA VAL A 10 19.38 -0.56 -17.06
C VAL A 10 19.82 -1.80 -17.82
N THR A 11 19.04 -2.87 -17.75
CA THR A 11 19.27 -4.07 -18.56
C THR A 11 18.82 -3.84 -20.00
N ASP A 12 19.33 -4.63 -20.95
CA ASP A 12 18.90 -4.57 -22.35
C ASP A 12 17.38 -4.79 -22.50
N GLN A 13 16.81 -5.66 -21.66
CA GLN A 13 15.38 -5.92 -21.61
C GLN A 13 14.58 -4.68 -21.18
N GLN A 14 15.09 -3.92 -20.22
CA GLN A 14 14.47 -2.68 -19.74
C GLN A 14 14.59 -1.57 -20.78
N ASP A 15 15.75 -1.42 -21.41
CA ASP A 15 15.97 -0.47 -22.51
C ASP A 15 15.00 -0.72 -23.68
N ALA A 16 14.88 -1.98 -24.13
CA ALA A 16 13.95 -2.35 -25.19
C ALA A 16 12.49 -2.02 -24.81
N TRP A 17 12.11 -2.26 -23.56
CA TRP A 17 10.77 -1.94 -23.07
C TRP A 17 10.53 -0.43 -23.00
N LEU A 18 11.50 0.37 -22.51
CA LEU A 18 11.41 1.84 -22.47
C LEU A 18 11.21 2.43 -23.87
N LYS A 19 11.99 1.95 -24.85
CA LYS A 19 11.88 2.38 -26.26
C LYS A 19 10.52 2.03 -26.87
N ALA A 20 9.93 0.89 -26.50
CA ALA A 20 8.59 0.52 -26.94
C ALA A 20 7.51 1.46 -26.41
N GLN A 21 7.63 1.93 -25.16
CA GLN A 21 6.68 2.90 -24.57
C GLN A 21 6.68 4.25 -25.32
N ILE A 22 7.87 4.71 -25.73
CA ILE A 22 8.02 5.93 -26.53
C ILE A 22 7.47 5.72 -27.94
N SER A 23 7.79 4.58 -28.56
CA SER A 23 7.34 4.25 -29.92
C SER A 23 5.81 4.13 -30.01
N ALA A 24 5.16 3.70 -28.94
CA ALA A 24 3.70 3.68 -28.83
C ALA A 24 3.07 5.08 -28.67
N GLY A 25 3.87 6.13 -28.49
CA GLY A 25 3.41 7.51 -28.34
C GLY A 25 2.88 7.85 -26.96
N HIS A 26 3.03 6.98 -25.96
CA HIS A 26 2.57 7.23 -24.59
C HIS A 26 3.43 8.25 -23.84
N TYR A 27 4.71 8.38 -24.23
CA TYR A 27 5.68 9.26 -23.57
C TYR A 27 6.60 9.93 -24.59
N GLY A 28 7.06 11.14 -24.29
CA GLY A 28 7.96 11.90 -25.14
C GLY A 28 9.44 11.54 -24.98
N ASN A 29 9.83 10.89 -23.87
CA ASN A 29 11.20 10.44 -23.60
C ASN A 29 11.27 9.39 -22.48
N GLU A 30 12.39 8.70 -22.36
CA GLU A 30 12.62 7.66 -21.35
C GLU A 30 12.55 8.21 -19.91
N SER A 31 12.96 9.47 -19.71
CA SER A 31 12.91 10.10 -18.39
C SER A 31 11.48 10.34 -17.91
N GLU A 32 10.49 10.45 -18.80
CA GLU A 32 9.07 10.49 -18.42
C GLU A 32 8.59 9.14 -17.92
N VAL A 33 8.92 8.07 -18.64
CA VAL A 33 8.57 6.70 -18.24
C VAL A 33 9.17 6.36 -16.87
N LEU A 34 10.46 6.65 -16.67
CA LEU A 34 11.13 6.40 -15.39
C LEU A 34 10.52 7.22 -14.24
N ARG A 35 10.13 8.47 -14.50
CA ARG A 35 9.45 9.30 -13.49
C ARG A 35 8.08 8.75 -13.11
N GLU A 36 7.32 8.23 -14.08
CA GLU A 36 6.04 7.56 -13.80
C GLU A 36 6.25 6.33 -12.92
N LEU A 37 7.19 5.46 -13.29
CA LEU A 37 7.51 4.25 -12.52
C LEU A 37 7.93 4.57 -11.08
N ILE A 38 8.73 5.64 -10.88
CA ILE A 38 9.09 6.11 -9.54
C ILE A 38 7.86 6.58 -8.78
N ARG A 39 6.96 7.34 -9.41
CA ARG A 39 5.72 7.81 -8.77
C ARG A 39 4.81 6.65 -8.38
N GLU A 40 4.62 5.68 -9.26
CA GLU A 40 3.86 4.47 -8.95
C GLU A 40 4.45 3.71 -7.77
N ARG A 41 5.79 3.56 -7.73
CA ARG A 41 6.47 2.90 -6.62
C ARG A 41 6.25 3.65 -5.29
N GLN A 42 6.38 4.98 -5.30
CA GLN A 42 6.15 5.82 -4.12
C GLN A 42 4.70 5.75 -3.62
N LEU A 43 3.72 5.65 -4.52
CA LEU A 43 2.32 5.51 -4.15
C LEU A 43 2.08 4.16 -3.46
N ARG A 44 2.57 3.06 -4.05
CA ARG A 44 2.44 1.71 -3.46
C ARG A 44 3.10 1.63 -2.08
N GLU A 45 4.27 2.25 -1.90
CA GLU A 45 4.94 2.30 -0.60
C GLU A 45 4.13 3.09 0.44
N GLN A 46 3.51 4.22 0.04
CA GLN A 46 2.64 4.98 0.93
C GLN A 46 1.36 4.20 1.29
N GLU A 47 0.75 3.50 0.34
CA GLU A 47 -0.42 2.67 0.58
C GLU A 47 -0.11 1.54 1.57
N ALA A 48 1.00 0.81 1.35
CA ALA A 48 1.46 -0.23 2.26
C ALA A 48 1.76 0.32 3.66
N GLN A 49 2.38 1.50 3.76
CA GLN A 49 2.65 2.14 5.05
C GLN A 49 1.36 2.53 5.78
N ARG A 50 0.36 3.06 5.05
CA ARG A 50 -0.95 3.39 5.64
C ARG A 50 -1.68 2.16 6.18
N GLU A 51 -1.62 1.04 5.47
CA GLU A 51 -2.21 -0.22 5.94
C GLU A 51 -1.54 -0.68 7.25
N VAL A 52 -0.22 -0.65 7.32
CA VAL A 52 0.54 -1.00 8.54
C VAL A 52 0.18 -0.07 9.70
N GLU A 53 0.08 1.24 9.44
CA GLU A 53 -0.30 2.23 10.45
C GLU A 53 -1.73 2.01 10.95
N TRP A 54 -2.66 1.69 10.04
CA TRP A 54 -4.04 1.38 10.40
C TRP A 54 -4.13 0.13 11.28
N ILE A 55 -3.45 -0.97 10.92
CA ILE A 55 -3.39 -2.18 11.73
C ILE A 55 -2.79 -1.88 13.10
N ARG A 56 -1.67 -1.15 13.15
CA ARG A 56 -1.01 -0.77 14.40
C ARG A 56 -1.92 0.05 15.31
N ALA A 57 -2.68 1.00 14.76
CA ALA A 57 -3.62 1.80 15.52
C ALA A 57 -4.71 0.93 16.16
N ARG A 58 -5.27 -0.03 15.40
CA ARG A 58 -6.29 -0.98 15.91
C ARG A 58 -5.74 -1.92 16.98
N LEU A 59 -4.50 -2.38 16.83
CA LEU A 59 -3.85 -3.19 17.86
C LEU A 59 -3.65 -2.40 19.16
N ILE A 60 -3.14 -1.17 19.07
CA ILE A 60 -2.96 -0.31 20.25
C ILE A 60 -4.31 0.00 20.93
N GLU A 61 -5.37 0.25 20.15
CA GLU A 61 -6.73 0.45 20.66
C GLU A 61 -7.19 -0.79 21.44
N GLY A 62 -7.03 -1.99 20.86
CA GLY A 62 -7.36 -3.26 21.52
C GLY A 62 -6.56 -3.50 22.80
N GLU A 63 -5.23 -3.31 22.76
CA GLU A 63 -4.35 -3.46 23.92
C GLU A 63 -4.72 -2.51 25.06
N ARG A 64 -5.16 -1.28 24.73
CA ARG A 64 -5.60 -0.28 25.72
C ARG A 64 -6.98 -0.53 26.28
N SER A 65 -7.87 -1.21 25.54
CA SER A 65 -9.21 -1.57 26.01
C SER A 65 -9.21 -2.63 27.12
N GLY A 66 -8.05 -3.25 27.39
CA GLY A 66 -7.90 -4.30 28.39
C GLY A 66 -8.20 -5.68 27.81
N PHE A 67 -7.87 -6.70 28.58
CA PHE A 67 -8.12 -8.10 28.22
C PHE A 67 -9.41 -8.59 28.86
N THR A 68 -10.11 -9.48 28.18
CA THR A 68 -11.25 -10.22 28.75
C THR A 68 -10.76 -11.54 29.31
N ASP A 69 -11.33 -11.96 30.45
CA ASP A 69 -11.13 -13.28 31.03
C ASP A 69 -12.09 -14.34 30.42
N GLN A 70 -12.95 -13.92 29.48
CA GLN A 70 -13.91 -14.82 28.84
C GLN A 70 -13.21 -15.86 27.96
N THR A 71 -13.73 -17.08 28.03
CA THR A 71 -13.34 -18.16 27.13
C THR A 71 -13.92 -17.94 25.72
N PRO A 72 -13.31 -18.53 24.68
CA PRO A 72 -13.87 -18.45 23.32
C PRO A 72 -15.32 -18.94 23.19
N ALA A 73 -15.74 -19.89 24.02
CA ALA A 73 -17.11 -20.41 24.03
C ALA A 73 -18.11 -19.39 24.59
N GLU A 74 -17.74 -18.69 25.67
CA GLU A 74 -18.55 -17.62 26.25
C GLU A 74 -18.68 -16.44 25.29
N ILE A 75 -17.58 -16.05 24.63
CA ILE A 75 -17.60 -15.00 23.59
C ILE A 75 -18.52 -15.39 22.44
N LEU A 76 -18.44 -16.64 21.97
CA LEU A 76 -19.30 -17.13 20.88
C LEU A 76 -20.78 -17.16 21.29
N GLN A 77 -21.07 -17.58 22.53
CA GLN A 77 -22.42 -17.59 23.06
C GLN A 77 -22.97 -16.15 23.19
N GLU A 78 -22.15 -15.22 23.66
CA GLU A 78 -22.50 -13.80 23.77
C GLU A 78 -22.84 -13.19 22.39
N ILE A 79 -21.99 -13.43 21.38
CA ILE A 79 -22.25 -12.98 20.00
C ILE A 79 -23.57 -13.57 19.47
N LYS A 80 -23.81 -14.88 19.68
CA LYS A 80 -25.05 -15.55 19.26
C LYS A 80 -26.29 -15.08 20.02
N SER A 81 -26.12 -14.56 21.24
CA SER A 81 -27.20 -14.04 22.06
C SER A 81 -27.64 -12.62 21.71
N GLY A 82 -27.05 -12.02 20.68
CA GLY A 82 -27.52 -10.75 20.12
C GLY A 82 -26.84 -9.53 20.71
N LEU A 83 -25.53 -9.60 21.02
CA LEU A 83 -24.75 -8.38 21.09
C LEU A 83 -24.68 -7.79 19.66
N GLY A 84 -25.63 -6.91 19.35
CA GLY A 84 -25.74 -6.20 18.10
C GLY A 84 -24.43 -5.47 17.75
N ARG A 85 -23.65 -6.07 16.86
CA ARG A 85 -22.70 -5.36 16.00
C ARG A 85 -23.40 -5.00 14.68
N ASP A 86 -24.67 -4.62 14.75
CA ASP A 86 -25.49 -4.21 13.60
C ASP A 86 -25.18 -2.77 13.14
N ASP A 87 -24.35 -2.03 13.89
CA ASP A 87 -23.99 -0.65 13.57
C ASP A 87 -22.49 -0.56 13.20
N LEU A 88 -22.18 -0.81 11.92
CA LEU A 88 -20.97 -0.33 11.25
C LEU A 88 -21.30 0.88 10.37
#